data_AF-A0A6A4M3D1-F1
#
_entry.id   AF-A0A6A4M3D1-F1
#
_cell.length_a   1.000
_cell.length_b   1.000
_cell.length_c   1.000
_cell.angle_alpha   90.00
_cell.angle_beta   90.00
_cell.angle_gamma   90.00
#
_symmetry.space_group_name_H-M   'P 1'
#
loop_
_entity.id
_entity.type
_entity.pdbx_description
1 polymer ?
#
loop_
_entity_poly.entity_id
_entity_poly.type
_entity_poly.pdbx_seq_one_letter_code
_entity_poly.pdbx_strand_id
1 'polypeptide(L)'
;MTFLFSLTFLQKFSFILLWPKEAFLDHPVIPLNILLIHGLVDRVMEAIGCQFVQSGDNAGYYLERADEPEFLPGRQASIIYKGKRIGAFGIVHPEVLNNFDIPDACSFVELNIESFLQSQVS
;
A
#
# COMPACT_ATOMS: atom_id res chain seq x y z
N MET A 1 -5.90 -15.64 16.46
CA MET A 1 -5.54 -15.40 15.04
C MET A 1 -6.83 -15.52 14.25
N THR A 2 -7.58 -14.42 14.19
CA THR A 2 -8.96 -14.41 13.66
C THR A 2 -8.94 -13.58 12.39
N PHE A 3 -9.05 -14.24 11.24
CA PHE A 3 -9.20 -13.59 9.94
C PHE A 3 -10.67 -13.23 9.77
N LEU A 4 -11.00 -11.94 9.78
CA LEU A 4 -12.33 -11.46 9.40
C LEU A 4 -12.26 -11.01 7.94
N PHE A 5 -12.75 -11.85 7.02
CA PHE A 5 -13.00 -11.45 5.63
C PHE A 5 -14.36 -10.74 5.57
N SER A 6 -14.36 -9.41 5.40
CA SER A 6 -15.57 -8.69 5.01
C SER A 6 -15.70 -8.74 3.49
N LEU A 7 -16.75 -9.45 3.05
CA LEU A 7 -17.07 -9.73 1.66
C LEU A 7 -17.78 -8.51 1.04
N THR A 8 -17.03 -7.53 0.51
CA THR A 8 -17.59 -6.60 -0.47
C THR A 8 -16.59 -6.30 -1.58
N PHE A 9 -16.98 -6.67 -2.80
CA PHE A 9 -16.48 -6.20 -4.09
C PHE A 9 -15.18 -6.82 -4.66
N LEU A 10 -15.37 -7.53 -5.77
CA LEU A 10 -14.35 -8.13 -6.62
C LEU A 10 -13.29 -7.10 -7.08
N GLN A 11 -12.04 -7.58 -7.22
CA GLN A 11 -10.87 -6.97 -7.89
C GLN A 11 -9.86 -6.10 -7.11
N LYS A 12 -9.89 -6.04 -5.78
CA LYS A 12 -8.80 -5.39 -5.00
C LYS A 12 -8.12 -6.37 -4.05
N PHE A 13 -6.84 -6.63 -4.27
CA PHE A 13 -6.00 -7.38 -3.33
C PHE A 13 -5.46 -6.40 -2.28
N SER A 14 -6.07 -6.37 -1.10
CA SER A 14 -5.54 -5.64 0.08
C SER A 14 -4.87 -6.60 1.04
N PHE A 15 -3.61 -6.33 1.37
CA PHE A 15 -2.91 -6.97 2.47
C PHE A 15 -2.93 -6.04 3.69
N ILE A 16 -3.46 -6.53 4.82
CA ILE A 16 -3.52 -5.83 6.11
C ILE A 16 -2.58 -6.53 7.09
N LEU A 17 -1.56 -5.81 7.57
CA LEU A 17 -0.67 -6.26 8.64
C LEU A 17 -1.04 -5.52 9.94
N LEU A 18 -1.43 -6.25 10.98
CA LEU A 18 -1.86 -5.73 12.29
C LEU A 18 -0.69 -5.74 13.30
N TRP A 19 -0.54 -4.68 14.10
CA TRP A 19 0.48 -4.57 15.16
C TRP A 19 -0.06 -3.94 16.47
N PRO A 20 0.34 -4.42 17.66
CA PRO A 20 -0.14 -3.92 18.96
C PRO A 20 0.01 -2.41 19.15
N LYS A 21 -1.04 -1.78 19.69
CA LYS A 21 -1.20 -0.32 19.90
C LYS A 21 -0.01 0.37 20.59
N GLU A 22 0.66 -0.30 21.53
CA GLU A 22 1.64 0.34 22.42
C GLU A 22 2.96 0.74 21.73
N ALA A 23 3.26 0.21 20.55
CA ALA A 23 4.52 0.49 19.86
C ALA A 23 4.53 1.81 19.06
N PHE A 24 3.42 2.55 19.04
CA PHE A 24 3.21 3.66 18.10
C PHE A 24 3.63 5.04 18.62
N LEU A 25 3.77 5.22 19.95
CA LEU A 25 3.88 6.56 20.53
C LEU A 25 5.29 7.08 20.83
N ASP A 26 6.34 6.25 20.87
CA ASP A 26 7.64 6.66 21.46
C ASP A 26 8.89 6.54 20.57
N HIS A 27 8.80 6.29 19.25
CA HIS A 27 10.01 6.16 18.43
C HIS A 27 10.02 6.96 17.11
N PRO A 28 11.06 7.78 16.84
CA PRO A 28 11.30 8.43 15.55
C PRO A 28 11.77 7.47 14.45
N VAL A 29 11.64 6.16 14.69
CA VAL A 29 12.05 5.10 13.77
C VAL A 29 10.97 4.99 12.71
N ILE A 30 11.37 5.04 11.43
CA ILE A 30 10.47 4.74 10.31
C ILE A 30 9.80 3.40 10.65
N PRO A 31 8.47 3.35 10.79
CA PRO A 31 7.83 2.14 11.24
C PRO A 31 8.13 1.04 10.20
N LEU A 32 8.68 -0.07 10.70
CA LEU A 32 9.22 -1.20 9.92
C LEU A 32 8.20 -1.74 8.88
N ASN A 33 6.92 -1.50 9.14
CA ASN A 33 5.78 -1.89 8.33
C ASN A 33 5.78 -1.29 6.90
N ILE A 34 6.20 -0.04 6.71
CA ILE A 34 6.24 0.59 5.38
C ILE A 34 7.34 -0.06 4.52
N LEU A 35 8.49 -0.39 5.11
CA LEU A 35 9.58 -1.07 4.42
C LEU A 35 9.19 -2.49 4.00
N LEU A 36 8.40 -3.19 4.83
CA LEU A 36 7.87 -4.51 4.48
C LEU A 36 6.88 -4.44 3.31
N ILE A 37 5.97 -3.46 3.31
CA ILE A 37 5.03 -3.26 2.21
C ILE A 37 5.77 -2.87 0.92
N HIS A 38 6.76 -1.99 1.01
CA HIS A 38 7.61 -1.66 -0.13
C HIS A 38 8.25 -2.93 -0.71
N GLY A 39 8.87 -3.77 0.12
CA GLY A 39 9.43 -5.04 -0.33
C GLY A 39 8.40 -5.99 -0.95
N LEU A 40 7.17 -6.04 -0.40
CA LEU A 40 6.07 -6.81 -0.98
C LEU A 40 5.69 -6.29 -2.37
N VAL A 41 5.55 -4.96 -2.51
CA VAL A 41 5.27 -4.32 -3.81
C VAL A 41 6.39 -4.60 -4.79
N ASP A 42 7.66 -4.47 -4.39
CA ASP A 42 8.81 -4.77 -5.25
C ASP A 42 8.78 -6.21 -5.76
N ARG A 43 8.49 -7.17 -4.88
CA ARG A 43 8.36 -8.59 -5.25
C ARG A 43 7.21 -8.83 -6.23
N VAL A 44 6.06 -8.19 -6.03
CA VAL A 44 4.91 -8.30 -6.95
C VAL A 44 5.26 -7.70 -8.32
N MET A 45 5.87 -6.52 -8.34
CA MET A 45 6.29 -5.84 -9.57
C MET A 45 7.33 -6.66 -10.35
N GLU A 46 8.31 -7.23 -9.65
CA GLU A 46 9.33 -8.10 -10.22
C GLU A 46 8.69 -9.36 -10.82
N ALA A 47 7.72 -9.97 -10.13
CA ALA A 47 6.99 -11.13 -10.65
C ALA A 47 6.20 -10.82 -11.94
N ILE A 48 5.75 -9.58 -12.10
CA ILE A 48 5.05 -9.09 -13.31
C ILE A 48 6.05 -8.64 -14.40
N GLY A 49 7.35 -8.62 -14.10
CA GLY A 49 8.40 -8.18 -15.02
C GLY A 49 8.52 -6.65 -15.16
N CYS A 50 8.00 -5.90 -14.19
CA CYS A 50 8.06 -4.45 -14.18
C CYS A 50 9.33 -3.97 -13.46
N GLN A 51 10.14 -3.14 -14.14
CA GLN A 51 11.35 -2.57 -13.57
C GLN A 51 11.03 -1.34 -12.71
N PHE A 52 11.78 -1.15 -11.62
CA PHE A 52 11.74 0.10 -10.85
C PHE A 52 12.48 1.19 -11.63
N VAL A 53 11.84 2.33 -11.84
CA VAL A 53 12.39 3.45 -12.61
C VAL A 53 12.39 4.73 -11.80
N GLN A 54 13.05 5.77 -12.32
CA GLN A 54 12.99 7.09 -11.71
C GLN A 54 11.61 7.73 -11.95
N SER A 55 11.18 8.58 -11.02
CA SER A 55 9.92 9.33 -11.15
C SER A 55 9.86 10.08 -12.47
N GLY A 56 8.79 9.85 -13.23
CA GLY A 56 8.56 10.46 -14.54
C GLY A 56 8.96 9.60 -15.74
N ASP A 57 9.56 8.42 -15.52
CA ASP A 57 9.81 7.45 -16.59
C ASP A 57 8.60 6.52 -16.78
N ASN A 58 8.18 6.34 -18.03
CA ASN A 58 7.09 5.45 -18.42
C ASN A 58 7.53 4.02 -18.73
N ALA A 59 8.83 3.71 -18.64
CA ALA A 59 9.36 2.38 -18.89
C ALA A 59 9.04 1.36 -17.77
N GLY A 60 8.62 1.81 -16.59
CA GLY A 60 8.41 0.94 -15.43
C GLY A 60 7.46 1.50 -14.38
N TYR A 61 7.72 1.15 -13.12
CA TYR A 61 6.99 1.71 -11.98
C TYR A 61 7.90 2.55 -11.07
N TYR A 62 7.32 3.51 -10.39
CA TYR A 62 7.98 4.34 -9.40
C TYR A 62 7.00 4.70 -8.28
N LEU A 63 7.53 5.22 -7.18
CA LEU A 63 6.75 5.62 -6.02
C LEU A 63 6.75 7.14 -5.88
N GLU A 64 5.59 7.70 -5.56
CA GLU A 64 5.44 9.12 -5.24
C GLU A 64 4.83 9.31 -3.85
N ARG A 65 5.04 10.47 -3.25
CA ARG A 65 4.36 10.81 -2.00
C ARG A 65 2.86 10.93 -2.25
N ALA A 66 2.07 10.26 -1.43
CA ALA A 66 0.63 10.40 -1.40
C ALA A 66 0.20 11.37 -0.29
N ASP A 67 -1.01 11.90 -0.40
CA ASP A 67 -1.64 12.73 0.64
C ASP A 67 -3.13 12.38 0.76
N GLU A 68 -3.40 11.09 0.99
CA GLU A 68 -4.75 10.58 1.22
C GLU A 68 -5.14 10.76 2.70
N PRO A 69 -6.40 11.14 2.98
CA PRO A 69 -6.89 11.40 4.34
C PRO A 69 -7.05 10.13 5.19
N GLU A 70 -7.18 8.97 4.55
CA GLU A 70 -7.30 7.68 5.20
C GLU A 70 -5.97 7.16 5.77
N PHE A 71 -4.84 7.74 5.33
CA PHE A 71 -3.51 7.42 5.83
C PHE A 71 -2.93 8.55 6.69
N LEU A 72 -1.90 8.21 7.47
CA LEU A 72 -1.10 9.18 8.21
C LEU A 72 -0.28 10.07 7.26
N PRO A 73 -0.37 11.40 7.41
CA PRO A 73 0.43 12.34 6.63
C PRO A 73 1.93 12.06 6.73
N GLY A 74 2.63 12.07 5.59
CA GLY A 74 4.07 11.80 5.52
C GLY A 74 4.49 10.34 5.76
N ARG A 75 3.52 9.41 5.83
CA ARG A 75 3.73 7.95 6.00
C ARG A 75 2.91 7.16 4.99
N GLN A 76 2.88 7.65 3.76
CA GLN A 76 2.14 7.08 2.65
C GLN A 76 2.82 7.35 1.30
N ALA A 77 2.60 6.45 0.33
CA ALA A 77 3.11 6.55 -1.02
C ALA A 77 2.11 5.99 -2.04
N SER A 78 2.06 6.61 -3.22
CA SER A 78 1.32 6.14 -4.39
C SER A 78 2.24 5.31 -5.28
N ILE A 79 1.70 4.23 -5.83
CA ILE A 79 2.38 3.37 -6.78
C ILE A 79 1.98 3.81 -8.19
N ILE A 80 2.94 4.31 -8.96
CA ILE A 80 2.74 4.76 -10.34
C ILE A 80 3.39 3.76 -11.27
N TYR A 81 2.65 3.30 -12.28
CA TYR A 81 3.13 2.39 -13.32
C TYR A 81 2.81 2.98 -14.69
N LYS A 82 3.83 3.16 -15.53
CA LYS A 82 3.72 3.77 -16.87
C LYS A 82 2.94 5.10 -16.86
N GLY A 83 3.21 5.94 -15.86
CA GLY A 83 2.55 7.24 -15.70
C GLY A 83 1.10 7.20 -15.18
N LYS A 84 0.56 6.01 -14.86
CA LYS A 84 -0.77 5.85 -14.26
C LYS A 84 -0.66 5.38 -12.82
N ARG A 85 -1.42 6.00 -11.92
CA ARG A 85 -1.56 5.51 -10.54
C ARG A 85 -2.31 4.18 -10.55
N ILE A 86 -1.65 3.14 -10.03
CA ILE A 86 -2.23 1.80 -9.94
C ILE A 86 -2.53 1.38 -8.50
N GLY A 87 -2.06 2.14 -7.51
CA GLY A 87 -2.22 1.78 -6.11
C GLY A 87 -1.66 2.81 -5.16
N ALA A 88 -1.79 2.53 -3.87
CA ALA A 88 -1.18 3.31 -2.79
C ALA A 88 -0.98 2.42 -1.56
N PHE A 89 -0.04 2.82 -0.71
CA PHE A 89 0.13 2.19 0.59
C PHE A 89 0.53 3.20 1.65
N GLY A 90 0.20 2.86 2.89
CA GLY A 90 0.51 3.70 4.03
C GLY A 90 0.04 3.10 5.34
N ILE A 91 0.20 3.89 6.40
CA ILE A 91 -0.34 3.55 7.72
C ILE A 91 -1.69 4.22 7.85
N VAL A 92 -2.72 3.46 8.19
CA VAL A 92 -4.09 3.96 8.32
C VAL A 92 -4.19 4.94 9.49
N HIS A 93 -4.94 6.02 9.31
CA HIS A 93 -5.16 7.02 10.35
C HIS A 93 -5.89 6.39 11.56
N PRO A 94 -5.48 6.67 12.81
CA PRO A 94 -6.12 6.10 14.00
C PRO A 94 -7.63 6.35 14.09
N GLU A 95 -8.11 7.50 13.61
CA GLU A 95 -9.54 7.81 13.57
C GLU A 95 -10.31 6.85 12.66
N VAL A 96 -9.72 6.47 11.52
CA VAL A 96 -10.31 5.49 10.61
C VAL A 96 -10.35 4.12 11.30
N LEU A 97 -9.27 3.70 11.96
CA LEU A 97 -9.22 2.44 12.69
C LEU A 97 -10.26 2.36 13.81
N ASN A 98 -10.44 3.45 14.56
CA ASN A 98 -11.47 3.55 15.59
C ASN A 98 -12.89 3.41 15.03
N ASN A 99 -13.15 3.98 13.84
CA ASN A 99 -14.46 3.86 13.18
C ASN A 99 -14.77 2.44 12.71
N PHE A 100 -13.75 1.61 12.49
CA PHE A 100 -13.88 0.21 12.10
C PHE A 100 -13.72 -0.78 13.26
N ASP A 101 -13.68 -0.30 14.52
CA ASP A 101 -13.42 -1.09 15.73
C ASP A 101 -12.13 -1.92 15.64
N ILE A 102 -11.13 -1.41 14.91
CA ILE A 102 -9.82 -2.05 14.79
C ILE A 102 -8.95 -1.48 15.90
N PRO A 103 -8.57 -2.30 16.91
CA PRO A 103 -7.71 -1.82 17.96
C PRO A 103 -6.31 -1.54 17.41
N ASP A 104 -5.74 -2.47 16.67
CA ASP A 104 -4.31 -2.43 16.37
C ASP A 104 -3.94 -1.48 15.24
N ALA A 105 -2.73 -0.92 15.30
CA ALA A 105 -2.22 -0.10 14.20
C ALA A 105 -2.11 -0.96 12.94
N CYS A 106 -2.60 -0.43 11.83
CA CYS A 106 -2.73 -1.17 10.59
C CYS A 106 -1.96 -0.47 9.47
N SER A 107 -1.15 -1.24 8.76
CA SER A 107 -0.60 -0.82 7.47
C SER A 107 -1.36 -1.47 6.35
N PHE A 108 -1.60 -0.69 5.31
CA PHE A 108 -2.48 -1.05 4.22
C PHE A 108 -1.80 -0.78 2.89
N VAL A 109 -1.97 -1.71 1.96
CA VAL A 109 -1.59 -1.56 0.55
C VAL A 109 -2.78 -1.90 -0.32
N GLU A 110 -2.98 -1.07 -1.33
CA GLU A 110 -3.93 -1.28 -2.40
C GLU A 110 -3.17 -1.31 -3.73
N LEU A 111 -3.45 -2.33 -4.54
CA LEU A 111 -2.89 -2.48 -5.87
C LEU A 111 -3.97 -2.94 -6.84
N ASN A 112 -4.12 -2.20 -7.94
CA ASN A 112 -5.01 -2.53 -9.04
C ASN A 112 -4.29 -3.41 -10.07
N ILE A 113 -4.53 -4.72 -9.97
CA ILE A 113 -3.89 -5.73 -10.84
C ILE A 113 -4.36 -5.64 -12.29
N GLU A 114 -5.57 -5.17 -12.55
CA GLU A 114 -6.12 -5.06 -13.91
C GLU A 114 -5.27 -4.14 -14.80
N SER A 115 -4.61 -3.15 -14.19
CA SER A 115 -3.68 -2.25 -14.86
C SER A 115 -2.53 -2.98 -15.57
N PHE A 116 -2.15 -4.16 -15.08
CA PHE A 116 -1.11 -4.99 -15.70
C PHE A 116 -1.64 -5.82 -16.87
N LEU A 117 -2.90 -6.28 -16.81
CA LEU A 117 -3.51 -7.09 -17.86
C LEU A 117 -3.81 -6.26 -19.12
N GLN A 118 -4.29 -5.03 -18.97
CA GLN A 118 -4.54 -4.14 -20.11
C GLN A 118 -3.25 -3.78 -20.88
N SER A 119 -2.10 -3.82 -20.21
CA SER A 119 -0.79 -3.53 -20.82
C SER A 119 -0.26 -4.64 -21.74
N GLN A 120 -0.86 -5.84 -21.74
CA GLN A 120 -0.42 -7.02 -22.50
C GLN A 120 -1.25 -7.27 -23.78
N VAL A 121 -2.28 -6.44 -24.04
CA VAL A 121 -3.24 -6.61 -25.15
C VAL A 121 -3.09 -5.53 -26.22
N SER A 122 -1.95 -4.83 -26.27
CA SER A 122 -1.68 -3.78 -27.28
C SER A 122 -0.68 -4.24 -28.33
#